data_AF-A0A2E0FGD7-F1
#
_entry.id   AF-A0A2E0FGD7-F1
#
_cell.length_a   1.000
_cell.length_b   1.000
_cell.length_c   1.000
_cell.angle_alpha   90.00
_cell.angle_beta   90.00
_cell.angle_gamma   90.00
#
_symmetry.space_group_name_H-M   'P 1'
#
loop_
_entity.id
_entity.type
_entity.pdbx_description
1 polymer ?
#
loop_
_entity_poly.entity_id
_entity_poly.type
_entity_poly.pdbx_seq_one_letter_code
_entity_poly.pdbx_strand_id
1 'polypeptide(L)' 'MTSCVSQQPKLQPKDTRFKESQRNWEYLYAAELDAALENEDVAAYHFFWPLYMQARYENKCKNYNPLHNVECNCEE' A
#
# COMPACT_ATOMS: atom_id res chain seq x y z
N MET A 1 45.21 12.67 -2.41
CA MET A 1 43.89 12.34 -2.96
C MET A 1 43.08 11.66 -1.87
N THR A 2 42.30 12.43 -1.12
CA THR A 2 41.47 11.93 -0.02
C THR A 2 40.17 11.38 -0.61
N SER A 3 40.10 10.05 -0.72
CA SER A 3 38.91 9.34 -1.17
C SER A 3 37.88 9.31 -0.05
N CYS A 4 36.80 10.06 -0.19
CA CYS A 4 35.63 9.95 0.67
C CYS A 4 34.77 8.79 0.18
N VAL A 5 35.03 7.58 0.65
CA VAL A 5 33.99 6.55 0.63
C VAL A 5 32.99 6.96 1.70
N SER A 6 31.86 7.54 1.28
CA SER A 6 30.75 7.77 2.18
C SER A 6 30.45 6.44 2.87
N GLN A 7 30.48 6.44 4.20
CA GLN A 7 30.03 5.30 5.00
C GLN A 7 28.51 5.21 4.83
N GLN A 8 28.04 4.83 3.64
CA GLN A 8 26.66 4.42 3.48
C GLN A 8 26.45 3.25 4.45
N PRO A 9 25.37 3.27 5.24
CA PRO A 9 25.10 2.18 6.17
C PRO A 9 25.12 0.88 5.36
N LYS A 10 25.92 -0.10 5.81
CA LYS A 10 25.97 -1.43 5.20
C LYS A 10 24.59 -2.07 5.38
N LEU A 11 23.70 -1.85 4.41
CA LEU A 11 22.42 -2.53 4.30
C LEU A 11 22.72 -4.02 4.24
N GLN A 12 22.35 -4.75 5.29
CA GLN A 12 22.50 -6.19 5.33
C GLN A 12 21.27 -6.81 4.66
N PRO A 13 21.38 -7.97 3.98
CA PRO A 13 20.23 -8.63 3.37
C PRO A 13 19.08 -8.92 4.36
N LYS A 14 19.37 -9.03 5.67
CA LYS A 14 18.35 -9.17 6.71
C LYS A 14 17.49 -7.90 6.90
N ASP A 15 18.01 -6.75 6.51
CA ASP A 15 17.34 -5.45 6.59
C ASP A 15 16.32 -5.29 5.45
N THR A 16 16.34 -6.17 4.44
CA THR A 16 15.29 -6.28 3.41
C THR A 16 14.13 -7.17 3.84
N ARG A 17 14.10 -7.65 5.10
CA ARG A 17 12.93 -8.36 5.62
C ARG A 17 11.74 -7.42 5.60
N PHE A 18 10.89 -7.65 4.62
CA PHE A 18 9.68 -6.89 4.40
C PHE A 18 8.81 -6.96 5.67
N LYS A 19 8.56 -5.82 6.30
CA LYS A 19 7.67 -5.74 7.46
C LYS A 19 6.24 -5.67 6.95
N GLU A 20 5.45 -6.72 7.18
CA GLU A 20 4.04 -6.75 6.78
C GLU A 20 3.25 -5.58 7.36
N SER A 21 3.61 -5.12 8.56
CA SER A 21 3.01 -3.93 9.21
C SER A 21 3.28 -2.60 8.49
N GLN A 22 4.21 -2.56 7.54
CA GLN A 22 4.50 -1.37 6.72
C GLN A 22 3.84 -1.45 5.34
N ARG A 23 3.07 -2.50 5.04
CA ARG A 23 2.44 -2.68 3.74
C ARG A 23 1.16 -1.85 3.64
N ASN A 24 1.21 -0.77 2.86
CA ASN A 24 0.03 -0.01 2.47
C ASN A 24 -0.51 -0.55 1.14
N TRP A 25 -1.41 -1.55 1.23
CA TRP A 25 -2.02 -2.17 0.06
C TRP A 25 -2.89 -1.20 -0.75
N GLU A 26 -3.60 -0.28 -0.10
CA GLU A 26 -4.40 0.73 -0.79
C GLU A 26 -3.53 1.59 -1.70
N TYR A 27 -2.36 2.03 -1.21
CA TYR A 27 -1.40 2.79 -2.00
C TYR A 27 -0.87 1.99 -3.19
N LEU A 28 -0.51 0.72 -2.97
CA LEU A 28 0.03 -0.14 -4.03
C LEU A 28 -1.00 -0.35 -5.13
N TYR A 29 -2.24 -0.72 -4.79
CA TYR A 29 -3.28 -0.93 -5.79
C TYR A 29 -3.67 0.36 -6.52
N ALA A 30 -3.63 1.52 -5.85
CA ALA A 30 -3.82 2.80 -6.52
C ALA A 30 -2.74 3.06 -7.59
N ALA A 31 -1.46 2.78 -7.28
CA ALA A 31 -0.37 2.95 -8.24
C ALA A 31 -0.51 2.02 -9.46
N GLU A 32 -0.94 0.77 -9.25
CA GLU A 32 -1.21 -0.15 -10.36
C GLU A 32 -2.40 0.29 -11.22
N LEU A 33 -3.43 0.90 -10.61
CA LEU A 33 -4.56 1.48 -11.34
C LEU A 33 -4.13 2.69 -12.19
N ASP A 34 -3.29 3.56 -11.64
CA ASP A 34 -2.73 4.70 -12.38
C ASP A 34 -1.93 4.20 -13.59
N ALA A 35 -1.05 3.20 -13.39
CA ALA A 35 -0.30 2.58 -14.47
C ALA A 35 -1.21 1.91 -15.52
N ALA A 36 -2.28 1.23 -15.09
CA ALA A 36 -3.25 0.63 -16.01
C ALA A 36 -3.96 1.69 -16.87
N LEU A 37 -4.32 2.84 -16.29
CA LEU A 37 -4.92 3.96 -17.03
C LEU A 37 -3.93 4.59 -18.01
N GLU A 38 -2.67 4.79 -17.61
CA GLU A 38 -1.61 5.33 -18.47
C GLU A 38 -1.32 4.45 -19.69
N ASN A 39 -1.48 3.12 -19.53
CA ASN A 39 -1.21 2.14 -20.59
C ASN A 39 -2.47 1.66 -21.32
N GLU A 40 -3.65 2.23 -21.01
CA GLU A 40 -4.95 1.78 -21.52
C GLU A 40 -5.20 0.27 -21.30
N ASP A 41 -4.63 -0.30 -20.24
CA ASP A 41 -4.74 -1.73 -19.90
C ASP A 41 -6.04 -1.99 -19.11
N VAL A 42 -7.11 -2.22 -19.87
CA VAL A 42 -8.45 -2.51 -19.35
C VAL A 42 -8.46 -3.75 -18.45
N ALA A 43 -7.66 -4.78 -18.76
CA ALA A 43 -7.62 -6.01 -17.97
C ALA A 43 -6.97 -5.76 -16.60
N ALA A 44 -5.84 -5.06 -16.56
CA ALA A 44 -5.19 -4.66 -15.31
C ALA A 44 -6.11 -3.76 -14.48
N TYR A 45 -6.78 -2.79 -15.11
CA TYR A 45 -7.72 -1.92 -14.41
C TYR A 45 -8.83 -2.72 -13.71
N HIS A 46 -9.50 -3.62 -14.44
CA HIS A 46 -10.57 -4.44 -13.87
C HIS A 46 -10.08 -5.42 -12.80
N PHE A 47 -8.82 -5.88 -12.89
CA PHE A 47 -8.22 -6.73 -11.89
C PHE A 47 -7.92 -5.98 -10.58
N PHE A 48 -7.29 -4.81 -10.66
CA PHE A 48 -6.86 -4.07 -9.46
C PHE A 48 -7.96 -3.24 -8.82
N TRP A 49 -8.97 -2.82 -9.58
CA TRP A 49 -10.05 -1.99 -9.07
C TRP A 49 -10.78 -2.58 -7.84
N PRO A 50 -11.28 -3.83 -7.86
CA PRO A 50 -11.95 -4.41 -6.69
C PRO A 50 -11.01 -4.54 -5.48
N LEU A 51 -9.73 -4.85 -5.71
CA LEU A 51 -8.72 -4.98 -4.65
C LEU A 51 -8.43 -3.63 -3.98
N TYR A 52 -8.33 -2.57 -4.77
CA TYR A 52 -8.20 -1.20 -4.26
C TYR A 52 -9.39 -0.81 -3.40
N MET A 53 -10.61 -1.09 -3.87
CA MET A 53 -11.84 -0.75 -3.14
C MET A 53 -11.92 -1.51 -1.80
N GLN A 54 -11.57 -2.80 -1.78
CA GLN A 54 -11.50 -3.58 -0.55
C GLN A 54 -10.45 -3.00 0.42
N ALA A 55 -9.24 -2.71 -0.03
CA ALA A 55 -8.18 -2.17 0.83
C ALA A 55 -8.56 -0.78 1.41
N ARG A 56 -9.17 0.08 0.59
CA ARG A 56 -9.68 1.38 1.01
C ARG A 56 -10.81 1.25 2.03
N TYR A 57 -11.68 0.27 1.85
CA TYR A 57 -12.75 -0.04 2.78
C TYR A 57 -12.19 -0.44 4.16
N GLU A 58 -11.28 -1.42 4.17
CA GLU A 58 -10.60 -1.86 5.40
C GLU A 58 -9.86 -0.72 6.12
N ASN A 59 -9.20 0.16 5.37
CA ASN A 59 -8.48 1.31 5.93
C ASN A 59 -9.43 2.36 6.50
N LYS A 60 -10.58 2.61 5.87
CA LYS A 60 -11.63 3.46 6.45
C LYS A 60 -12.13 2.90 7.77
N CYS A 61 -12.41 1.60 7.85
CA CYS A 61 -12.84 0.94 9.08
C CYS A 61 -11.78 1.01 10.20
N LYS A 62 -10.48 0.95 9.86
CA LYS A 62 -9.39 1.07 10.85
C LYS A 62 -9.23 2.48 11.42
N ASN A 63 -9.45 3.52 10.61
CA ASN A 63 -9.25 4.91 11.03
C ASN A 63 -10.45 5.51 11.78
N TYR A 64 -11.63 4.86 11.72
CA TYR A 64 -12.87 5.33 12.33
C TYR A 64 -13.17 4.68 13.69
N ASN A 65 -12.25 4.75 14.66
CA ASN A 65 -12.63 4.51 16.07
C ASN A 65 -11.70 5.17 17.08
N PRO A 66 -12.15 6.27 17.73
CA PRO A 66 -12.05 6.27 19.20
C PRO A 66 -13.24 6.84 19.99
N LEU A 67 -14.35 7.29 19.37
CA LEU A 67 -15.40 8.04 20.11
C LEU A 67 -16.88 7.75 19.79
N HIS A 68 -17.22 6.82 18.90
CA HIS A 68 -18.63 6.48 18.66
C HIS A 68 -18.87 4.98 18.69
N ASN A 69 -19.72 4.54 19.62
CA ASN A 69 -20.37 3.23 19.69
C ASN A 69 -21.25 2.99 18.46
N VAL A 70 -20.65 2.80 17.29
CA VAL A 70 -21.35 2.19 16.16
C VAL A 70 -20.36 1.23 15.53
N GLU A 71 -20.63 -0.06 15.69
CA GLU A 71 -19.94 -1.14 14.99
C GLU A 71 -19.87 -0.77 13.51
N CYS A 72 -18.70 -0.93 12.89
CA CYS A 72 -18.59 -0.86 11.43
C CYS A 72 -19.46 -1.98 10.85
N ASN A 73 -20.75 -1.69 10.62
CA ASN A 73 -21.64 -2.56 9.87
C ASN A 73 -21.26 -2.42 8.40
N CYS A 74 -20.33 -3.28 8.02
CA CYS A 74 -19.85 -3.49 6.68
C CYS A 74 -20.81 -4.46 5.97
N GLU A 75 -22.04 -4.03 5.71
CA GLU A 75 -22.94 -4.84 4.89
C GLU A 75 -22.57 -4.68 3.39
N GLU A 76 -22.53 -5.83 2.70
CA GLU A 76 -22.13 -6.04 1.29
C GLU A 76 -22.97 -5.22 0.29
#